data_AF-A0A7L4CQR1-F1
#
_entry.id   AF-A0A7L4CQR1-F1
#
_cell.length_a   1.000
_cell.length_b   1.000
_cell.length_c   1.000
_cell.angle_alpha   90.00
_cell.angle_beta   90.00
_cell.angle_gamma   90.00
#
_symmetry.space_group_name_H-M   'P 1'
#
loop_
_entity.id
_entity.type
_entity.pdbx_description
1 polymer ?
#
loop_
_entity_poly.entity_id
_entity_poly.type
_entity_poly.pdbx_seq_one_letter_code
_entity_poly.pdbx_strand_id
1 'polypeptide(L)'
;MDGPQAEALLAPLRQAVRQQGELVRKLKEEKAPQVDIDKAVAELKARKRILETKELALQPKDDIVDRVKMEDTLKRRFFYDQAFSIYGGVSGLYDFGPVGCALKNNIIQAWRQHFIQEEQILEIDCTMLTPEPVLKTSGHVDKFADFMVKDVKNGECFRADHLLKAHLQKLMSDKKCTAEKKAEMENVLTQLDNYGQQELADLFVNYNVKSPITGNDLSPPVSFNLMFKTSIGPGGNMPGYLRPETAQGIFLNFKRLLEFNQGKLPFAAAQIGNSFRNEISPRSGLIRVREFTMAEIEHFVDPSEKNHPKFQNVADLNILLYSSKAQVSGQSAHVMRLGDAVQQ
;
A
#
# COMPACT_ATOMS: atom_id res chain seq x y z
N MET A 1 29.48 -7.67 -0.14
CA MET A 1 30.05 -8.52 0.92
C MET A 1 29.45 -9.89 0.75
N ASP A 2 30.25 -10.95 0.76
CA ASP A 2 29.72 -12.32 0.66
C ASP A 2 28.74 -12.61 1.82
N GLY A 3 27.69 -13.37 1.53
CA GLY A 3 26.62 -13.71 2.48
C GLY A 3 27.08 -14.14 3.89
N PRO A 4 28.16 -14.95 4.05
CA PRO A 4 28.67 -15.35 5.36
C PRO A 4 29.25 -14.21 6.21
N GLN A 5 29.84 -13.19 5.59
CA GLN A 5 30.42 -12.04 6.30
C GLN A 5 29.36 -11.01 6.71
N ALA A 6 28.32 -10.85 5.89
CA ALA A 6 27.17 -10.02 6.25
C ALA A 6 26.39 -10.63 7.42
N GLU A 7 26.20 -11.96 7.44
CA GLU A 7 25.50 -12.65 8.52
C GLU A 7 26.24 -12.55 9.86
N ALA A 8 27.57 -12.64 9.86
CA ALA A 8 28.39 -12.47 11.07
C ALA A 8 28.22 -11.08 11.71
N LEU A 9 27.93 -10.04 10.92
CA LEU A 9 27.69 -8.68 11.39
C LEU A 9 26.24 -8.44 11.83
N LEU A 10 25.29 -9.16 11.25
CA LEU A 10 23.84 -9.01 11.50
C LEU A 10 23.35 -9.88 12.65
N ALA A 11 23.93 -11.07 12.85
CA ALA A 11 23.55 -12.03 13.89
C ALA A 11 23.45 -11.43 15.33
N PRO A 12 24.44 -10.65 15.83
CA PRO A 12 24.34 -10.07 17.17
C PRO A 12 23.25 -9.00 17.28
N LEU A 13 22.99 -8.25 16.20
CA LEU A 13 21.91 -7.25 16.15
C LEU A 13 20.53 -7.92 16.13
N ARG A 14 20.37 -9.01 15.37
CA ARG A 14 19.16 -9.84 15.36
C ARG A 14 18.89 -10.46 16.74
N GLN A 15 19.93 -10.94 17.41
CA GLN A 15 19.83 -11.49 18.76
C GLN A 15 19.39 -10.42 19.78
N ALA A 16 19.96 -9.22 19.69
CA ALA A 16 19.59 -8.10 20.57
C ALA A 16 18.13 -7.63 20.37
N VAL A 17 17.64 -7.64 19.12
CA VAL A 17 16.22 -7.39 18.79
C VAL A 17 15.34 -8.48 19.38
N ARG A 18 15.71 -9.76 19.21
CA ARG A 18 14.95 -10.90 19.72
C ARG A 18 14.80 -10.88 21.24
N GLN A 19 15.90 -10.70 21.97
CA GLN A 19 15.88 -10.65 23.44
C GLN A 19 14.98 -9.52 23.97
N GLN A 20 15.02 -8.37 23.31
CA GLN A 20 14.17 -7.24 23.67
C GLN A 20 12.70 -7.49 23.30
N GLY A 21 12.44 -8.21 22.21
CA GLY A 21 11.10 -8.64 21.80
C GLY A 21 10.47 -9.62 22.81
N GLU A 22 11.26 -10.57 23.31
CA GLU A 22 10.86 -11.50 24.36
C GLU A 22 10.55 -10.77 25.68
N LEU A 23 11.34 -9.76 26.05
CA LEU A 23 11.09 -8.92 27.21
C LEU A 23 9.77 -8.15 27.11
N VAL A 24 9.49 -7.54 25.96
CA VAL A 24 8.21 -6.84 25.71
C VAL A 24 7.03 -7.80 25.85
N ARG A 25 7.15 -9.03 25.35
CA ARG A 25 6.09 -10.04 25.45
C ARG A 25 5.85 -10.42 26.91
N LYS A 26 6.92 -10.68 27.67
CA LYS A 26 6.87 -11.02 29.09
C LYS A 26 6.21 -9.90 29.92
N LEU A 27 6.58 -8.64 29.70
CA LEU A 27 5.98 -7.49 30.39
C LEU A 27 4.47 -7.37 30.11
N LYS A 28 4.02 -7.70 28.90
CA LYS A 28 2.60 -7.72 28.55
C LYS A 28 1.85 -8.89 29.20
N GLU A 29 2.47 -10.07 29.25
CA GLU A 29 1.90 -11.26 29.92
C GLU A 29 1.77 -11.04 31.44
N GLU A 30 2.75 -10.37 32.06
CA GLU A 30 2.77 -10.07 33.49
C GLU A 30 1.92 -8.84 33.89
N LYS A 31 1.24 -8.19 32.92
CA LYS A 31 0.48 -6.94 33.12
C LYS A 31 1.30 -5.86 33.84
N ALA A 32 2.57 -5.73 33.44
CA ALA A 32 3.46 -4.70 33.96
C ALA A 32 2.89 -3.28 33.70
N PRO A 33 3.33 -2.26 34.45
CA PRO A 33 2.92 -0.88 34.21
C PRO A 33 3.12 -0.48 32.75
N GLN A 34 2.14 0.24 32.19
CA GLN A 34 2.15 0.65 30.78
C GLN A 34 3.44 1.40 30.41
N VAL A 35 3.98 2.21 31.32
CA VAL A 35 5.24 2.95 31.17
C VAL A 35 6.44 2.02 30.90
N ASP A 36 6.50 0.87 31.57
CA ASP A 36 7.59 -0.10 31.41
C ASP A 36 7.46 -0.89 30.11
N ILE A 37 6.22 -1.21 29.72
CA ILE A 37 5.92 -1.81 28.41
C ILE A 37 6.33 -0.85 27.29
N ASP A 38 5.97 0.43 27.40
CA ASP A 38 6.28 1.44 26.40
C ASP A 38 7.79 1.67 26.27
N LYS A 39 8.51 1.70 27.40
CA LYS A 39 9.98 1.80 27.42
C LYS A 39 10.64 0.59 26.76
N ALA A 40 10.19 -0.63 27.07
CA ALA A 40 10.72 -1.84 26.47
C ALA A 40 10.43 -1.91 24.95
N VAL A 41 9.25 -1.46 24.52
CA VAL A 41 8.86 -1.35 23.11
C VAL A 41 9.70 -0.30 22.37
N ALA A 42 10.00 0.84 23.00
CA ALA A 42 10.84 1.87 22.43
C ALA A 42 12.28 1.36 22.20
N GLU A 43 12.84 0.65 23.18
CA GLU A 43 14.17 0.06 23.04
C GLU A 43 14.20 -1.08 22.00
N LEU A 44 13.13 -1.86 21.92
CA LEU A 44 12.95 -2.85 20.86
C LEU A 44 12.97 -2.17 19.47
N LYS A 45 12.20 -1.09 19.28
CA LYS A 45 12.21 -0.23 18.07
C LYS A 45 13.60 0.28 17.70
N ALA A 46 14.35 0.79 18.67
CA ALA A 46 15.71 1.28 18.43
C ALA A 46 16.64 0.17 17.90
N ARG A 47 16.60 -1.02 18.50
CA ARG A 47 17.45 -2.15 18.10
C ARG A 47 17.12 -2.65 16.68
N LYS A 48 15.84 -2.70 16.31
CA LYS A 48 15.40 -3.10 14.96
C LYS A 48 15.89 -2.13 13.91
N ARG A 49 15.90 -0.85 14.24
CA ARG A 49 16.32 0.18 13.30
C ARG A 49 17.82 0.14 13.05
N ILE A 50 18.61 -0.14 14.09
CA ILE A 50 20.05 -0.40 13.94
C ILE A 50 20.25 -1.60 13.02
N LEU A 51 19.47 -2.67 13.22
CA LEU A 51 19.50 -3.85 12.35
C LEU A 51 19.14 -3.50 10.90
N GLU A 52 17.99 -2.87 10.66
CA GLU A 52 17.49 -2.50 9.33
C GLU A 52 18.45 -1.57 8.59
N THR A 53 18.99 -0.55 9.28
CA THR A 53 19.99 0.36 8.70
C THR A 53 21.25 -0.41 8.29
N LYS A 54 21.66 -1.39 9.10
CA LYS A 54 22.83 -2.21 8.81
C LYS A 54 22.57 -3.21 7.69
N GLU A 55 21.37 -3.80 7.64
CA GLU A 55 20.92 -4.66 6.54
C GLU A 55 20.91 -3.89 5.21
N LEU A 56 20.36 -2.67 5.20
CA LEU A 56 20.35 -1.81 4.02
C LEU A 56 21.77 -1.42 3.57
N ALA A 57 22.65 -1.12 4.52
CA ALA A 57 24.05 -0.78 4.21
C ALA A 57 24.87 -1.99 3.70
N LEU A 58 24.40 -3.21 3.98
CA LEU A 58 25.03 -4.46 3.56
C LEU A 58 24.41 -5.03 2.27
N GLN A 59 23.34 -4.42 1.75
CA GLN A 59 22.77 -4.82 0.45
C GLN A 59 23.81 -4.68 -0.67
N PRO A 60 23.83 -5.61 -1.64
CA PRO A 60 24.68 -5.51 -2.82
C PRO A 60 24.44 -4.19 -3.56
N LYS A 61 25.51 -3.44 -3.86
CA LYS A 61 25.42 -2.16 -4.59
C LYS A 61 24.93 -2.31 -6.03
N ASP A 62 24.93 -3.54 -6.57
CA ASP A 62 24.57 -3.83 -7.96
C ASP A 62 23.05 -3.84 -8.21
N ASP A 63 22.22 -3.77 -7.16
CA ASP A 63 20.74 -3.73 -7.25
C ASP A 63 20.16 -2.31 -7.36
N ILE A 64 20.98 -1.30 -7.70
CA ILE A 64 20.54 0.10 -7.74
C ILE A 64 20.19 0.51 -9.18
N VAL A 65 18.89 0.70 -9.44
CA VAL A 65 18.40 1.21 -10.73
C VAL A 65 18.59 2.73 -10.82
N ASP A 66 19.26 3.20 -11.87
CA ASP A 66 19.27 4.62 -12.26
C ASP A 66 17.89 5.01 -12.81
N ARG A 67 17.03 5.48 -11.91
CA ARG A 67 15.65 5.85 -12.20
C ARG A 67 15.55 6.92 -13.29
N VAL A 68 16.44 7.91 -13.28
CA VAL A 68 16.38 9.05 -14.23
C VAL A 68 16.64 8.54 -15.64
N LYS A 69 17.68 7.73 -15.81
CA LYS A 69 18.02 7.13 -17.11
C LYS A 69 16.96 6.15 -17.60
N MET A 70 16.37 5.38 -16.69
CA MET A 70 15.26 4.47 -16.99
C MET A 70 14.03 5.25 -17.46
N GLU A 71 13.57 6.25 -16.71
CA GLU A 71 12.39 7.05 -17.05
C GLU A 71 12.57 7.82 -18.37
N ASP A 72 13.76 8.36 -18.65
CA ASP A 72 14.09 8.96 -19.95
C ASP A 72 13.90 7.96 -21.10
N THR A 73 14.41 6.74 -20.92
CA THR A 73 14.28 5.69 -21.95
C THR A 73 12.83 5.28 -22.14
N LEU A 74 12.06 5.12 -21.06
CA LEU A 74 10.63 4.77 -21.11
C LEU A 74 9.84 5.83 -21.88
N LYS A 75 10.08 7.12 -21.62
CA LYS A 75 9.42 8.23 -22.31
C LYS A 75 9.86 8.37 -23.77
N ARG A 76 11.17 8.39 -24.03
CA ARG A 76 11.75 8.54 -25.38
C ARG A 76 11.35 7.41 -26.33
N ARG A 77 11.15 6.20 -25.80
CA ARG A 77 10.68 5.04 -26.57
C ARG A 77 9.16 4.86 -26.53
N PHE A 78 8.45 5.80 -25.92
CA PHE A 78 7.00 5.84 -25.80
C PHE A 78 6.40 4.54 -25.23
N PHE A 79 6.96 4.07 -24.11
CA PHE A 79 6.30 3.06 -23.27
C PHE A 79 5.05 3.65 -22.62
N TYR A 80 5.21 4.79 -21.97
CA TYR A 80 4.11 5.63 -21.51
C TYR A 80 4.57 7.08 -21.50
N ASP A 81 3.61 8.01 -21.52
CA ASP A 81 3.87 9.42 -21.29
C ASP A 81 2.71 10.08 -20.54
N GLN A 82 2.91 11.32 -20.08
CA GLN A 82 1.90 12.08 -19.36
C GLN A 82 0.68 12.33 -20.26
N ALA A 83 -0.50 11.92 -19.79
CA ALA A 83 -1.73 12.12 -20.55
C ALA A 83 -2.02 13.62 -20.70
N PHE A 84 -2.51 14.01 -21.88
CA PHE A 84 -2.81 15.41 -22.24
C PHE A 84 -1.60 16.35 -22.19
N SER A 85 -0.38 15.85 -22.43
CA SER A 85 0.87 16.61 -22.29
C SER A 85 0.89 17.95 -23.05
N ILE A 86 0.34 18.01 -24.26
CA ILE A 86 0.25 19.26 -25.05
C ILE A 86 -0.67 20.33 -24.44
N TYR A 87 -1.52 19.95 -23.47
CA TYR A 87 -2.39 20.83 -22.69
C TYR A 87 -1.83 21.12 -21.28
N GLY A 88 -0.55 20.79 -21.03
CA GLY A 88 0.10 20.92 -19.72
C GLY A 88 0.03 19.65 -18.86
N GLY A 89 -0.70 18.63 -19.31
CA GLY A 89 -0.80 17.32 -18.68
C GLY A 89 -1.64 17.29 -17.40
N VAL A 90 -2.08 16.09 -17.02
CA VAL A 90 -2.84 15.88 -15.78
C VAL A 90 -2.09 14.91 -14.86
N SER A 91 -1.74 15.36 -13.66
CA SER A 91 -1.02 14.52 -12.70
C SER A 91 -1.80 13.27 -12.33
N GLY A 92 -1.12 12.12 -12.39
CA GLY A 92 -1.72 10.82 -12.11
C GLY A 92 -2.46 10.19 -13.30
N LEU A 93 -2.47 10.80 -14.48
CA LEU A 93 -2.97 10.21 -15.72
C LEU A 93 -1.83 10.02 -16.72
N TYR A 94 -1.78 8.84 -17.33
CA TYR A 94 -0.72 8.45 -18.26
C TYR A 94 -1.31 7.66 -19.43
N ASP A 95 -0.81 7.94 -20.62
CA ASP A 95 -1.15 7.22 -21.84
C ASP A 95 -0.04 6.22 -22.16
N PHE A 96 -0.40 4.98 -22.48
CA PHE A 96 0.57 3.96 -22.90
C PHE A 96 0.76 4.03 -24.41
N GLY A 97 2.01 4.16 -24.85
CA GLY A 97 2.37 4.13 -26.27
C GLY A 97 2.51 2.71 -26.81
N PRO A 98 2.94 2.52 -28.08
CA PRO A 98 2.86 1.23 -28.77
C PRO A 98 3.54 0.07 -28.03
N VAL A 99 4.77 0.29 -27.54
CA VAL A 99 5.54 -0.75 -26.83
C VAL A 99 5.04 -0.98 -25.41
N GLY A 100 4.49 0.04 -24.74
CA GLY A 100 3.86 -0.11 -23.44
C GLY A 100 2.55 -0.88 -23.50
N CYS A 101 1.73 -0.61 -24.52
CA CYS A 101 0.52 -1.38 -24.81
C CYS A 101 0.84 -2.85 -25.09
N ALA A 102 1.85 -3.14 -25.92
CA ALA A 102 2.28 -4.51 -26.20
C ALA A 102 2.72 -5.24 -24.92
N LEU A 103 3.55 -4.60 -24.09
CA LEU A 103 3.99 -5.15 -22.81
C LEU A 103 2.81 -5.38 -21.85
N LYS A 104 1.92 -4.40 -21.71
CA LYS A 104 0.73 -4.50 -20.86
C LYS A 104 -0.17 -5.65 -21.28
N ASN A 105 -0.42 -5.81 -22.58
CA ASN A 105 -1.22 -6.90 -23.12
C ASN A 105 -0.58 -8.27 -22.85
N ASN A 106 0.75 -8.38 -22.98
CA ASN A 106 1.47 -9.60 -22.65
C ASN A 106 1.38 -9.96 -21.16
N ILE A 107 1.49 -8.96 -20.27
CA ILE A 107 1.31 -9.17 -18.81
C ILE A 107 -0.12 -9.65 -18.51
N ILE A 108 -1.14 -9.01 -19.08
CA ILE A 108 -2.54 -9.41 -18.90
C ILE A 108 -2.77 -10.84 -19.43
N GLN A 109 -2.20 -11.19 -20.58
CA GLN A 109 -2.33 -12.53 -21.16
C GLN A 109 -1.65 -13.59 -20.29
N ALA A 110 -0.44 -13.31 -19.78
CA ALA A 110 0.25 -14.19 -18.85
C ALA A 110 -0.55 -14.37 -17.55
N TRP A 111 -1.18 -13.30 -17.05
CA TRP A 111 -2.05 -13.36 -15.87
C TRP A 111 -3.30 -14.23 -16.11
N ARG A 112 -3.96 -14.09 -17.27
CA ARG A 112 -5.08 -14.95 -17.66
C ARG A 112 -4.68 -16.43 -17.71
N GLN A 113 -3.53 -16.73 -18.31
CA GLN A 113 -3.03 -18.11 -18.37
C GLN A 113 -2.70 -18.65 -16.98
N HIS A 114 -2.03 -17.84 -16.15
CA HIS A 114 -1.55 -18.26 -14.84
C HIS A 114 -2.66 -18.45 -13.80
N PHE A 115 -3.71 -17.64 -13.84
CA PHE A 115 -4.79 -17.71 -12.85
C PHE A 115 -6.10 -18.21 -13.47
N ILE A 116 -6.64 -17.52 -14.47
CA ILE A 116 -7.96 -17.83 -15.01
C ILE A 116 -8.00 -19.22 -15.64
N GLN A 117 -7.04 -19.52 -16.52
CA GLN A 117 -7.01 -20.81 -17.21
C GLN A 117 -6.59 -21.95 -16.27
N GLU A 118 -5.56 -21.73 -15.44
CA GLU A 118 -5.04 -22.76 -14.52
C GLU A 118 -6.05 -23.17 -13.44
N GLU A 119 -6.81 -22.21 -12.88
CA GLU A 119 -7.79 -22.47 -11.82
C GLU A 119 -9.24 -22.46 -12.32
N GLN A 120 -9.45 -22.42 -13.65
CA GLN A 120 -10.78 -22.39 -14.29
C GLN A 120 -11.70 -21.29 -13.71
N ILE A 121 -11.12 -20.11 -13.47
CA ILE A 121 -11.82 -18.99 -12.82
C ILE A 121 -12.88 -18.42 -13.76
N LEU A 122 -14.03 -18.03 -13.20
CA LEU A 122 -15.11 -17.40 -13.95
C LEU A 122 -14.79 -15.92 -14.21
N GLU A 123 -14.27 -15.59 -15.40
CA GLU A 123 -14.02 -14.20 -15.81
C GLU A 123 -15.35 -13.50 -16.17
N ILE A 124 -15.59 -12.32 -15.59
CA ILE A 124 -16.71 -11.43 -15.94
C ILE A 124 -16.21 -10.01 -16.22
N ASP A 125 -17.02 -9.21 -16.92
CA ASP A 125 -16.74 -7.80 -17.18
C ASP A 125 -17.92 -6.92 -16.76
N CYS A 126 -17.75 -6.21 -15.65
CA CYS A 126 -18.75 -5.28 -15.11
C CYS A 126 -18.47 -3.82 -15.50
N THR A 127 -19.49 -2.98 -15.41
CA THR A 127 -19.38 -1.54 -15.68
C THR A 127 -18.45 -0.83 -14.69
N MET A 128 -17.91 0.31 -15.12
CA MET A 128 -17.13 1.21 -14.25
C MET A 128 -18.02 2.16 -13.46
N LEU A 129 -19.10 2.64 -14.08
CA LEU A 129 -20.12 3.46 -13.42
C LEU A 129 -20.85 2.65 -12.37
N THR A 130 -20.88 3.17 -11.15
CA THR A 130 -21.45 2.50 -9.98
C THR A 130 -22.39 3.46 -9.24
N PRO A 131 -23.68 3.11 -9.06
CA PRO A 131 -24.62 3.94 -8.29
C PRO A 131 -24.18 4.11 -6.83
N GLU A 132 -24.40 5.30 -6.26
CA GLU A 132 -24.02 5.61 -4.86
C GLU A 132 -24.48 4.56 -3.83
N PRO A 133 -25.71 3.99 -3.88
CA PRO A 133 -26.14 3.00 -2.90
C PRO A 133 -25.23 1.78 -2.79
N VAL A 134 -24.66 1.31 -3.89
CA VAL A 134 -23.74 0.16 -3.90
C VAL A 134 -22.48 0.47 -3.08
N LEU A 135 -21.90 1.65 -3.31
CA LEU A 135 -20.66 2.07 -2.64
C LEU A 135 -20.91 2.56 -1.22
N LYS A 136 -22.14 2.98 -0.91
CA LYS A 136 -22.57 3.25 0.46
C LYS A 136 -22.68 1.94 1.25
N THR A 137 -23.33 0.92 0.69
CA THR A 137 -23.49 -0.39 1.33
C THR A 137 -22.16 -1.09 1.58
N SER A 138 -21.21 -1.01 0.65
CA SER A 138 -19.85 -1.56 0.85
C SER A 138 -18.99 -0.72 1.81
N GLY A 139 -19.46 0.45 2.25
CA GLY A 139 -18.77 1.34 3.18
C GLY A 139 -17.74 2.27 2.54
N HIS A 140 -17.54 2.21 1.22
CA HIS A 140 -16.61 3.07 0.49
C HIS A 140 -16.97 4.55 0.62
N VAL A 141 -18.26 4.90 0.58
CA VAL A 141 -18.68 6.31 0.73
C VAL A 141 -18.21 6.92 2.06
N ASP A 142 -18.18 6.11 3.12
CA ASP A 142 -17.87 6.58 4.48
C ASP A 142 -16.38 6.45 4.83
N LYS A 143 -15.71 5.41 4.31
CA LYS A 143 -14.35 5.03 4.73
C LYS A 143 -13.28 5.25 3.66
N PHE A 144 -13.64 5.38 2.39
CA PHE A 144 -12.68 5.53 1.29
C PHE A 144 -12.25 6.99 1.15
N ALA A 145 -11.59 7.49 2.19
CA ALA A 145 -11.16 8.87 2.29
C ALA A 145 -9.76 8.96 2.90
N ASP A 146 -9.03 9.96 2.43
CA ASP A 146 -7.74 10.35 3.00
C ASP A 146 -7.88 11.70 3.70
N PHE A 147 -6.98 11.98 4.65
CA PHE A 147 -6.86 13.32 5.19
C PHE A 147 -6.06 14.22 4.24
N MET A 148 -6.62 15.39 3.94
CA MET A 148 -6.06 16.40 3.04
C MET A 148 -5.87 17.71 3.80
N VAL A 149 -4.79 18.41 3.50
CA VAL A 149 -4.54 19.80 3.91
C VAL A 149 -4.39 20.69 2.67
N LYS A 150 -4.72 21.97 2.79
CA LYS A 150 -4.62 22.94 1.70
C LYS A 150 -3.77 24.14 2.10
N ASP A 151 -2.92 24.62 1.21
CA ASP A 151 -2.27 25.92 1.38
C ASP A 151 -3.34 27.02 1.36
N VAL A 152 -3.37 27.83 2.43
CA VAL A 152 -4.44 28.82 2.67
C VAL A 152 -4.44 29.95 1.64
N LYS A 153 -3.31 30.19 0.94
CA LYS A 153 -3.19 31.27 -0.03
C LYS A 153 -3.46 30.83 -1.47
N ASN A 154 -2.90 29.70 -1.90
CA ASN A 154 -3.00 29.27 -3.31
C ASN A 154 -3.97 28.09 -3.53
N GLY A 155 -4.47 27.47 -2.45
CA GLY A 155 -5.40 26.35 -2.51
C GLY A 155 -4.79 25.00 -2.90
N GLU A 156 -3.46 24.90 -3.02
CA GLU A 156 -2.78 23.64 -3.36
C GLU A 156 -3.04 22.59 -2.29
N CYS A 157 -3.40 21.38 -2.73
CA CYS A 157 -3.82 20.29 -1.86
C CYS A 157 -2.70 19.27 -1.68
N PHE A 158 -2.50 18.83 -0.44
CA PHE A 158 -1.55 17.79 -0.07
C PHE A 158 -2.23 16.72 0.77
N ARG A 159 -1.79 15.47 0.60
CA ARG A 159 -2.19 14.37 1.49
C ARG A 159 -1.47 14.56 2.82
N ALA A 160 -2.22 14.61 3.92
CA ALA A 160 -1.73 15.06 5.22
C ALA A 160 -0.64 14.12 5.78
N ASP A 161 -0.87 12.81 5.73
CA ASP A 161 0.07 11.78 6.16
C ASP A 161 1.42 11.90 5.41
N HIS A 162 1.40 11.96 4.08
CA HIS A 162 2.58 12.06 3.24
C HIS A 162 3.36 13.34 3.48
N LEU A 163 2.64 14.46 3.64
CA LEU A 163 3.27 15.74 3.89
C LEU A 163 3.97 15.76 5.26
N LEU A 164 3.28 15.26 6.30
CA LEU A 164 3.88 15.09 7.61
C LEU A 164 5.10 14.17 7.54
N LYS A 165 4.98 13.03 6.83
CA LYS A 165 6.09 12.10 6.65
C LYS A 165 7.32 12.74 6.04
N ALA A 166 7.16 13.46 4.93
CA ALA A 166 8.24 14.15 4.26
C ALA A 166 8.86 15.26 5.13
N HIS A 167 8.03 16.00 5.87
CA HIS A 167 8.50 17.05 6.79
C HIS A 167 9.33 16.48 7.94
N LEU A 168 8.86 15.42 8.59
CA LEU A 168 9.60 14.74 9.67
C LEU A 168 10.92 14.15 9.15
N GLN A 169 10.91 13.51 7.98
CA GLN A 169 12.14 13.03 7.34
C GLN A 169 13.15 14.14 7.07
N LYS A 170 12.68 15.31 6.61
CA LYS A 170 13.53 16.48 6.41
C LYS A 170 14.12 16.98 7.73
N LEU A 171 13.32 17.11 8.78
CA LEU A 171 13.78 17.52 10.11
C LEU A 171 14.81 16.54 10.69
N MET A 172 14.63 15.23 10.51
CA MET A 172 15.56 14.20 10.98
C MET A 172 16.89 14.15 10.20
N SER A 173 16.92 14.72 9.00
CA SER A 173 18.12 14.85 8.17
C SER A 173 18.97 16.07 8.52
N ASP A 174 18.41 17.05 9.26
CA ASP A 174 19.14 18.22 9.72
C ASP A 174 20.15 17.83 10.81
N LYS A 175 21.40 18.31 10.68
CA LYS A 175 22.48 18.08 11.64
C LYS A 175 22.17 18.65 13.04
N LYS A 176 21.25 19.60 13.13
CA LYS A 176 20.80 20.21 14.40
C LYS A 176 19.75 19.39 15.14
N CYS A 177 19.23 18.31 14.54
CA CYS A 177 18.24 17.45 15.18
C CYS A 177 18.88 16.62 16.29
N THR A 178 18.36 16.73 17.52
CA THR A 178 18.81 15.91 18.65
C THR A 178 18.39 14.46 18.47
N ALA A 179 19.16 13.52 19.03
CA ALA A 179 18.84 12.10 18.97
C ALA A 179 17.45 11.78 19.55
N GLU A 180 17.05 12.50 20.59
CA GLU A 180 15.74 12.39 21.26
C GLU A 180 14.59 12.79 20.31
N LYS A 181 14.67 13.98 19.69
CA LYS A 181 13.66 14.44 18.73
C LYS A 181 13.58 13.54 17.50
N LYS A 182 14.72 13.00 17.07
CA LYS A 182 14.78 12.05 15.97
C LYS A 182 14.03 10.75 16.30
N ALA A 183 14.22 10.20 17.50
CA ALA A 183 13.48 9.02 17.97
C ALA A 183 11.97 9.29 18.14
N GLU A 184 11.59 10.48 18.62
CA GLU A 184 10.19 10.92 18.70
C GLU A 184 9.53 10.94 17.31
N MET A 185 10.15 11.63 16.36
CA MET A 185 9.63 11.74 14.99
C MET A 185 9.54 10.37 14.29
N GLU A 186 10.46 9.45 14.56
CA GLU A 186 10.39 8.07 14.04
C GLU A 186 9.21 7.28 14.60
N ASN A 187 8.89 7.46 15.88
CA ASN A 187 7.70 6.85 16.46
C ASN A 187 6.43 7.36 15.77
N VAL A 188 6.35 8.67 15.54
CA VAL A 188 5.25 9.29 14.78
C VAL A 188 5.14 8.69 13.38
N LEU A 189 6.26 8.57 12.65
CA LEU A 189 6.27 7.96 11.30
C LEU A 189 5.81 6.51 11.28
N THR A 190 6.11 5.74 12.32
CA THR A 190 5.75 4.31 12.41
C THR A 190 4.25 4.13 12.67
N GLN A 191 3.60 5.10 13.31
CA GLN A 191 2.19 5.06 13.66
C GLN A 191 1.32 5.91 12.73
N LEU A 192 1.90 6.47 11.66
CA LEU A 192 1.27 7.45 10.81
C LEU A 192 -0.05 6.99 10.20
N ASP A 193 -0.15 5.71 9.81
CA ASP A 193 -1.36 5.11 9.24
C ASP A 193 -2.48 4.88 10.27
N ASN A 194 -2.18 5.02 11.57
CA ASN A 194 -3.14 4.82 12.66
C ASN A 194 -3.72 6.13 13.20
N TYR A 195 -3.17 7.29 12.83
CA TYR A 195 -3.62 8.56 13.38
C TYR A 195 -4.95 9.01 12.76
N GLY A 196 -5.88 9.39 13.63
CA GLY A 196 -7.14 10.02 13.25
C GLY A 196 -6.97 11.49 12.85
N GLN A 197 -8.08 12.12 12.45
CA GLN A 197 -8.10 13.51 11.99
C GLN A 197 -7.52 14.49 13.02
N GLN A 198 -7.93 14.35 14.29
CA GLN A 198 -7.52 15.26 15.35
C GLN A 198 -6.04 15.10 15.70
N GLU A 199 -5.57 13.85 15.82
CA GLU A 199 -4.15 13.56 16.12
C GLU A 199 -3.24 14.10 15.01
N LEU A 200 -3.64 13.95 13.74
CA LEU A 200 -2.92 14.58 12.62
C LEU A 200 -2.96 16.10 12.71
N ALA A 201 -4.09 16.72 13.08
CA ALA A 201 -4.16 18.17 13.24
C ALA A 201 -3.18 18.66 14.32
N ASP A 202 -3.12 17.97 15.46
CA ASP A 202 -2.22 18.30 16.57
C ASP A 202 -0.76 18.13 16.15
N LEU A 203 -0.42 17.05 15.43
CA LEU A 203 0.93 16.83 14.90
C LEU A 203 1.35 17.91 13.90
N PHE A 204 0.43 18.38 13.05
CA PHE A 204 0.69 19.48 12.10
C PHE A 204 1.05 20.78 12.82
N VAL A 205 0.36 21.09 13.93
CA VAL A 205 0.65 22.25 14.77
C VAL A 205 1.98 22.07 15.52
N ASN A 206 2.17 20.92 16.18
CA ASN A 206 3.36 20.63 16.99
C ASN A 206 4.66 20.70 16.19
N TYR A 207 4.65 20.17 14.95
CA TYR A 207 5.82 20.21 14.07
C TYR A 207 5.83 21.43 13.13
N ASN A 208 4.89 22.36 13.28
CA ASN A 208 4.74 23.57 12.48
C ASN A 208 4.86 23.28 10.97
N VAL A 209 4.07 22.30 10.50
CA VAL A 209 4.11 21.84 9.11
C VAL A 209 3.53 22.92 8.21
N LYS A 210 4.29 23.28 7.17
CA LYS A 210 3.94 24.32 6.20
C LYS A 210 3.98 23.76 4.77
N SER A 211 3.40 24.50 3.84
CA SER A 211 3.47 24.14 2.42
C SER A 211 4.93 23.99 1.97
N PRO A 212 5.31 22.87 1.34
CA PRO A 212 6.69 22.59 0.99
C PRO A 212 7.20 23.45 -0.19
N ILE A 213 6.28 24.07 -0.94
CA ILE A 213 6.58 24.88 -2.13
C ILE A 213 6.66 26.36 -1.77
N THR A 214 5.69 26.86 -1.01
CA THR A 214 5.52 28.29 -0.74
C THR A 214 5.93 28.70 0.68
N GLY A 215 6.00 27.74 1.62
CA GLY A 215 6.19 28.02 3.05
C GLY A 215 4.97 28.64 3.74
N ASN A 216 3.81 28.70 3.07
CA ASN A 216 2.57 29.21 3.66
C ASN A 216 1.98 28.26 4.70
N ASP A 217 1.08 28.79 5.52
CA ASP A 217 0.27 28.02 6.45
C ASP A 217 -0.72 27.12 5.71
N LEU A 218 -1.01 25.98 6.33
CA LEU A 218 -1.92 24.96 5.82
C LEU A 218 -3.23 24.98 6.60
N SER A 219 -4.32 24.63 5.94
CA SER A 219 -5.60 24.35 6.59
C SER A 219 -5.47 23.14 7.52
N PRO A 220 -6.35 22.99 8.52
CA PRO A 220 -6.46 21.75 9.27
C PRO A 220 -6.71 20.55 8.34
N PRO A 221 -6.25 19.33 8.71
CA PRO A 221 -6.57 18.12 7.98
C PRO A 221 -8.08 17.88 7.91
N VAL A 222 -8.60 17.64 6.72
CA VAL A 222 -10.01 17.31 6.45
C VAL A 222 -10.11 16.01 5.68
N SER A 223 -11.16 15.24 5.95
CA SER A 223 -11.44 14.02 5.19
C SER A 223 -11.82 14.36 3.74
N PHE A 224 -11.20 13.69 2.79
CA PHE A 224 -11.43 13.84 1.36
C PHE A 224 -11.74 12.49 0.72
N ASN A 225 -12.94 12.36 0.15
CA ASN A 225 -13.36 11.14 -0.51
C ASN A 225 -12.55 10.91 -1.79
N LEU A 226 -11.94 9.74 -1.91
CA LEU A 226 -11.06 9.38 -3.01
C LEU A 226 -11.80 8.80 -4.22
N MET A 227 -13.13 8.80 -4.24
CA MET A 227 -13.90 8.33 -5.40
C MET A 227 -14.22 9.49 -6.34
N PHE A 228 -14.15 9.24 -7.65
CA PHE A 228 -14.64 10.20 -8.64
C PHE A 228 -16.16 10.17 -8.66
N LYS A 229 -16.78 11.24 -8.16
CA LYS A 229 -18.24 11.42 -8.18
C LYS A 229 -18.71 11.87 -9.56
N THR A 230 -19.85 11.35 -9.99
CA THR A 230 -20.56 11.72 -11.23
C THR A 230 -22.07 11.63 -11.00
N SER A 231 -22.84 11.97 -12.03
CA SER A 231 -24.29 11.82 -12.05
C SER A 231 -24.69 10.91 -13.22
N ILE A 232 -25.53 9.91 -12.94
CA ILE A 232 -26.04 8.97 -13.92
C ILE A 232 -27.36 9.52 -14.48
N GLY A 233 -27.41 9.66 -15.80
CA GLY A 233 -28.56 10.24 -16.50
C GLY A 233 -28.59 11.77 -16.50
N PRO A 234 -29.38 12.38 -17.41
CA PRO A 234 -29.32 13.82 -17.68
C PRO A 234 -29.88 14.69 -16.56
N GLY A 235 -30.77 14.14 -15.73
CA GLY A 235 -31.45 14.90 -14.67
C GLY A 235 -30.64 15.10 -13.40
N GLY A 236 -29.44 14.52 -13.26
CA GLY A 236 -28.63 14.65 -12.04
C GLY A 236 -29.18 13.92 -10.80
N ASN A 237 -30.35 13.28 -10.92
CA ASN A 237 -31.09 12.69 -9.80
C ASN A 237 -30.49 11.37 -9.29
N MET A 238 -29.57 10.75 -10.04
CA MET A 238 -28.92 9.51 -9.64
C MET A 238 -27.43 9.76 -9.44
N PRO A 239 -26.97 10.06 -8.22
CA PRO A 239 -25.55 10.16 -7.93
C PRO A 239 -24.85 8.81 -8.14
N GLY A 240 -23.65 8.87 -8.69
CA GLY A 240 -22.82 7.71 -8.94
C GLY A 240 -21.35 8.02 -8.78
N TYR A 241 -20.53 6.98 -8.91
CA TYR A 241 -19.09 7.08 -8.85
C TYR A 241 -18.46 6.21 -9.94
N LEU A 242 -17.22 6.52 -10.30
CA LEU A 242 -16.37 5.53 -10.94
C LEU A 242 -15.85 4.55 -9.87
N ARG A 243 -15.87 3.26 -10.18
CA ARG A 243 -15.51 2.20 -9.23
C ARG A 243 -14.06 2.35 -8.71
N PRO A 244 -13.83 2.28 -7.38
CA PRO A 244 -12.47 2.32 -6.81
C PRO A 244 -11.73 0.98 -6.86
N GLU A 245 -12.47 -0.10 -7.15
CA GLU A 245 -12.03 -1.50 -7.26
C GLU A 245 -12.95 -2.27 -8.23
N THR A 246 -12.61 -3.51 -8.57
CA THR A 246 -13.40 -4.37 -9.47
C THR A 246 -14.27 -5.41 -8.74
N ALA A 247 -13.95 -5.72 -7.48
CA ALA A 247 -14.61 -6.73 -6.64
C ALA A 247 -16.15 -6.58 -6.52
N GLN A 248 -16.65 -5.35 -6.35
CA GLN A 248 -18.10 -5.11 -6.16
C GLN A 248 -18.96 -5.68 -7.29
N GLY A 249 -18.47 -5.63 -8.54
CA GLY A 249 -19.17 -6.21 -9.69
C GLY A 249 -19.34 -7.73 -9.57
N ILE A 250 -18.33 -8.41 -9.03
CA ILE A 250 -18.35 -9.86 -8.77
C ILE A 250 -19.35 -10.17 -7.66
N PHE A 251 -19.33 -9.42 -6.54
CA PHE A 251 -20.25 -9.65 -5.42
C PHE A 251 -21.72 -9.47 -5.82
N LEU A 252 -22.05 -8.44 -6.61
CA LEU A 252 -23.42 -8.21 -7.08
C LEU A 252 -23.92 -9.33 -8.00
N ASN A 253 -23.01 -10.05 -8.68
CA ASN A 253 -23.32 -11.17 -9.56
C ASN A 253 -23.14 -12.54 -8.90
N PHE A 254 -22.88 -12.61 -7.60
CA PHE A 254 -22.58 -13.86 -6.87
C PHE A 254 -23.60 -14.97 -7.14
N LYS A 255 -24.91 -14.67 -7.13
CA LYS A 255 -25.94 -15.69 -7.36
C LYS A 255 -25.81 -16.36 -8.74
N ARG A 256 -25.51 -15.60 -9.79
CA ARG A 256 -25.34 -16.12 -11.15
C ARG A 256 -24.03 -16.90 -11.31
N LEU A 257 -22.97 -16.43 -10.67
CA LEU A 257 -21.67 -17.12 -10.65
C LEU A 257 -21.77 -18.45 -9.92
N LEU A 258 -22.44 -18.47 -8.77
CA LEU A 258 -22.70 -19.69 -8.00
C LEU A 258 -23.59 -20.67 -8.79
N GLU A 259 -24.61 -20.17 -9.49
CA GLU A 259 -25.46 -20.99 -10.37
C GLU A 259 -24.65 -21.63 -11.51
N PHE A 260 -23.73 -20.88 -12.11
CA PHE A 260 -22.80 -21.40 -13.12
C PHE A 260 -21.95 -22.55 -12.56
N ASN A 261 -21.54 -22.43 -11.29
CA ASN A 261 -20.86 -23.51 -10.56
C ASN A 261 -21.82 -24.52 -9.89
N GLN A 262 -23.08 -24.61 -10.35
CA GLN A 262 -24.08 -25.58 -9.91
C GLN A 262 -24.37 -25.54 -8.40
N GLY A 263 -24.24 -24.36 -7.77
CA GLY A 263 -24.48 -24.21 -6.33
C GLY A 263 -23.37 -24.73 -5.43
N LYS A 264 -22.21 -25.13 -5.98
CA LYS A 264 -21.12 -25.73 -5.21
C LYS A 264 -20.03 -24.72 -4.86
N LEU A 265 -19.40 -24.93 -3.71
CA LEU A 265 -18.18 -24.28 -3.28
C LEU A 265 -17.03 -25.32 -3.22
N PRO A 266 -15.77 -24.90 -3.34
CA PRO A 266 -15.34 -23.54 -3.68
C PRO A 266 -15.51 -23.20 -5.17
N PHE A 267 -15.51 -21.92 -5.50
CA PHE A 267 -15.29 -21.42 -6.85
C PHE A 267 -14.65 -20.03 -6.81
N ALA A 268 -13.99 -19.64 -7.90
CA ALA A 268 -13.43 -18.31 -8.04
C ALA A 268 -14.10 -17.56 -9.20
N ALA A 269 -14.20 -16.24 -9.04
CA ALA A 269 -14.51 -15.32 -10.14
C ALA A 269 -13.43 -14.25 -10.24
N ALA A 270 -13.18 -13.75 -11.44
CA ALA A 270 -12.17 -12.75 -11.70
C ALA A 270 -12.71 -11.63 -12.59
N GLN A 271 -12.10 -10.46 -12.48
CA GLN A 271 -12.34 -9.35 -13.38
C GLN A 271 -11.03 -8.61 -13.66
N ILE A 272 -10.81 -8.30 -14.94
CA ILE A 272 -9.70 -7.46 -15.40
C ILE A 272 -10.28 -6.19 -15.98
N GLY A 273 -9.97 -5.04 -15.39
CA GLY A 273 -10.49 -3.77 -15.89
C GLY A 273 -9.95 -2.56 -15.16
N ASN A 274 -10.33 -1.37 -15.61
CA ASN A 274 -9.87 -0.14 -15.00
C ASN A 274 -10.64 0.16 -13.70
N SER A 275 -9.93 0.76 -12.74
CA SER A 275 -10.45 1.31 -11.49
C SER A 275 -9.87 2.70 -11.28
N PHE A 276 -10.59 3.51 -10.49
CA PHE A 276 -10.35 4.94 -10.40
C PHE A 276 -10.21 5.37 -8.95
N ARG A 277 -9.13 6.10 -8.64
CA ARG A 277 -8.88 6.67 -7.32
C ARG A 277 -8.49 8.12 -7.47
N ASN A 278 -9.30 9.04 -6.95
CA ASN A 278 -9.07 10.48 -7.01
C ASN A 278 -7.96 10.90 -6.02
N GLU A 279 -6.75 10.43 -6.30
CA GLU A 279 -5.56 10.67 -5.50
C GLU A 279 -5.28 12.16 -5.33
N ILE A 280 -5.05 12.57 -4.07
CA ILE A 280 -4.87 13.98 -3.69
C ILE A 280 -3.62 14.58 -4.36
N SER A 281 -2.48 13.87 -4.32
CA SER A 281 -1.21 14.35 -4.88
C SER A 281 -0.39 13.19 -5.49
N PRO A 282 -0.72 12.74 -6.72
CA PRO A 282 -0.02 11.64 -7.38
C PRO A 282 1.35 12.10 -7.90
N ARG A 283 2.44 11.75 -7.19
CA ARG A 283 3.82 12.21 -7.48
C ARG A 283 4.81 11.08 -7.79
N SER A 284 4.37 9.83 -7.89
CA SER A 284 5.24 8.65 -7.96
C SER A 284 5.21 7.91 -9.30
N GLY A 285 5.03 8.63 -10.41
CA GLY A 285 4.91 8.01 -11.74
C GLY A 285 3.71 7.04 -11.80
N LEU A 286 3.92 5.87 -12.40
CA LEU A 286 2.90 4.80 -12.48
C LEU A 286 2.58 4.13 -11.14
N ILE A 287 3.35 4.36 -10.07
CA ILE A 287 3.11 3.74 -8.75
C ILE A 287 1.86 4.33 -8.08
N ARG A 288 1.53 5.58 -8.38
CA ARG A 288 0.36 6.26 -7.81
C ARG A 288 -0.34 7.10 -8.86
N VAL A 289 -1.40 6.54 -9.43
CA VAL A 289 -2.18 7.09 -10.54
C VAL A 289 -3.66 7.16 -10.19
N ARG A 290 -4.41 7.94 -10.96
CA ARG A 290 -5.84 8.15 -10.75
C ARG A 290 -6.73 7.16 -11.50
N GLU A 291 -6.18 6.55 -12.54
CA GLU A 291 -6.80 5.49 -13.32
C GLU A 291 -5.75 4.41 -13.59
N PHE A 292 -6.10 3.15 -13.35
CA PHE A 292 -5.22 2.01 -13.59
C PHE A 292 -6.02 0.74 -13.82
N THR A 293 -5.40 -0.21 -14.51
CA THR A 293 -5.96 -1.54 -14.73
C THR A 293 -5.61 -2.43 -13.55
N MET A 294 -6.61 -3.11 -13.00
CA MET A 294 -6.46 -4.12 -11.97
C MET A 294 -6.93 -5.48 -12.50
N ALA A 295 -6.42 -6.54 -11.89
CA ALA A 295 -6.89 -7.90 -12.07
C ALA A 295 -7.15 -8.48 -10.68
N GLU A 296 -8.43 -8.63 -10.32
CA GLU A 296 -8.85 -9.11 -9.01
C GLU A 296 -9.50 -10.50 -9.13
N ILE A 297 -9.33 -11.32 -8.09
CA ILE A 297 -9.90 -12.65 -7.96
C ILE A 297 -10.63 -12.71 -6.62
N GLU A 298 -11.91 -13.08 -6.67
CA GLU A 298 -12.71 -13.42 -5.51
C GLU A 298 -12.84 -14.93 -5.43
N HIS A 299 -12.14 -15.56 -4.48
CA HIS A 299 -12.18 -17.00 -4.25
C HIS A 299 -13.16 -17.32 -3.11
N PHE A 300 -14.35 -17.79 -3.47
CA PHE A 300 -15.41 -18.15 -2.54
C PHE A 300 -15.19 -19.58 -2.03
N VAL A 301 -15.05 -19.73 -0.71
CA VAL A 301 -14.77 -21.02 -0.05
C VAL A 301 -15.71 -21.22 1.13
N ASP A 302 -16.01 -22.48 1.46
CA ASP A 302 -16.69 -22.80 2.70
C ASP A 302 -15.79 -22.42 3.90
N PRO A 303 -16.27 -21.62 4.86
CA PRO A 303 -15.47 -21.25 6.02
C PRO A 303 -14.96 -22.43 6.86
N SER A 304 -15.66 -23.57 6.83
CA SER A 304 -15.27 -24.81 7.51
C SER A 304 -14.23 -25.62 6.73
N GLU A 305 -14.08 -25.37 5.43
CA GLU A 305 -13.16 -26.09 4.53
C GLU A 305 -12.12 -25.14 3.90
N LYS A 306 -11.43 -24.34 4.72
CA LYS A 306 -10.34 -23.46 4.27
C LYS A 306 -9.03 -24.21 3.99
N ASN A 307 -9.07 -25.13 3.04
CA ASN A 307 -7.92 -25.84 2.50
C ASN A 307 -7.94 -25.75 0.96
N HIS A 308 -6.76 -25.85 0.32
CA HIS A 308 -6.66 -25.80 -1.14
C HIS A 308 -6.00 -27.08 -1.67
N PRO A 309 -6.67 -27.86 -2.55
CA PRO A 309 -6.17 -29.17 -2.98
C PRO A 309 -4.83 -29.09 -3.72
N LYS A 310 -4.58 -27.99 -4.43
CA LYS A 310 -3.33 -27.76 -5.17
C LYS A 310 -2.19 -27.15 -4.34
N PHE A 311 -2.35 -26.95 -3.02
CA PHE A 311 -1.31 -26.30 -2.21
C PHE A 311 0.05 -27.00 -2.30
N GLN A 312 0.07 -28.33 -2.43
CA GLN A 312 1.30 -29.12 -2.56
C GLN A 312 2.15 -28.71 -3.77
N ASN A 313 1.55 -28.15 -4.82
CA ASN A 313 2.27 -27.70 -6.02
C ASN A 313 3.21 -26.51 -5.73
N VAL A 314 2.93 -25.75 -4.67
CA VAL A 314 3.69 -24.54 -4.29
C VAL A 314 4.33 -24.64 -2.91
N ALA A 315 4.08 -25.73 -2.17
CA ALA A 315 4.56 -25.91 -0.80
C ALA A 315 6.09 -25.86 -0.68
N ASP A 316 6.81 -26.22 -1.74
CA ASP A 316 8.28 -26.23 -1.79
C ASP A 316 8.92 -24.89 -2.14
N LEU A 317 8.13 -23.86 -2.45
CA LEU A 317 8.67 -22.54 -2.78
C LEU A 317 9.29 -21.87 -1.56
N ASN A 318 10.53 -21.40 -1.71
CA ASN A 318 11.20 -20.55 -0.73
C ASN A 318 10.87 -19.08 -1.04
N ILE A 319 10.09 -18.44 -0.18
CA ILE A 319 9.61 -17.07 -0.38
C ILE A 319 9.99 -16.18 0.80
N LEU A 320 10.21 -14.90 0.51
CA LEU A 320 10.47 -13.88 1.54
C LEU A 320 9.16 -13.49 2.22
N LEU A 321 9.01 -13.81 3.50
CA LEU A 321 7.80 -13.52 4.28
C LEU A 321 8.06 -12.46 5.35
N TYR A 322 7.08 -11.57 5.54
CA TYR A 322 7.16 -10.50 6.55
C TYR A 322 5.90 -10.46 7.43
N SER A 323 5.84 -11.39 8.39
CA SER A 323 4.67 -11.55 9.27
C SER A 323 4.39 -10.32 10.12
N SER A 324 3.13 -10.13 10.53
CA SER A 324 2.75 -9.07 11.48
C SER A 324 3.56 -9.13 12.78
N LYS A 325 3.83 -10.35 13.29
CA LYS A 325 4.72 -10.55 14.44
C LYS A 325 6.12 -10.00 14.15
N ALA A 326 6.70 -10.31 13.00
CA ALA A 326 8.00 -9.82 12.57
C ALA A 326 8.02 -8.29 12.37
N GLN A 327 6.94 -7.65 11.94
CA GLN A 327 6.86 -6.19 11.85
C GLN A 327 6.84 -5.54 13.25
N VAL A 328 6.00 -6.07 14.14
CA VAL A 328 5.84 -5.57 15.53
C VAL A 328 7.06 -5.91 16.40
N SER A 329 7.75 -7.02 16.14
CA SER A 329 9.02 -7.43 16.77
C SER A 329 10.26 -7.01 15.98
N GLY A 330 10.06 -6.44 14.77
CA GLY A 330 10.99 -5.76 13.83
C GLY A 330 12.24 -6.56 13.53
N GLN A 331 12.02 -7.86 13.56
CA GLN A 331 12.81 -8.79 12.81
C GLN A 331 12.61 -8.46 11.33
N SER A 332 13.66 -8.65 10.54
CA SER A 332 13.55 -8.54 9.10
C SER A 332 12.64 -9.63 8.52
N ALA A 333 12.16 -9.37 7.30
CA ALA A 333 11.56 -10.41 6.49
C ALA A 333 12.58 -11.56 6.32
N HIS A 334 12.11 -12.80 6.32
CA HIS A 334 12.98 -13.97 6.22
C HIS A 334 12.45 -14.93 5.16
N VAL A 335 13.38 -15.64 4.52
CA VAL A 335 13.05 -16.66 3.52
C VAL A 335 12.58 -17.91 4.25
N MET A 336 11.44 -18.44 3.83
CA MET A 336 10.85 -19.64 4.40
C MET A 336 10.20 -20.48 3.29
N ARG A 337 10.27 -21.81 3.43
CA ARG A 337 9.50 -22.72 2.59
C ARG A 337 8.02 -22.52 2.89
N LEU A 338 7.21 -22.35 1.84
CA LEU A 338 5.79 -22.03 1.98
C LEU A 338 5.01 -23.09 2.78
N GLY A 339 5.34 -24.37 2.63
CA GLY A 339 4.78 -25.46 3.42
C GLY A 339 5.05 -25.32 4.92
N ASP A 340 6.28 -24.95 5.29
CA ASP A 340 6.68 -24.75 6.68
C ASP A 340 6.00 -23.50 7.28
N ALA A 341 5.75 -22.49 6.46
CA ALA A 341 5.04 -21.27 6.88
C ALA A 341 3.58 -21.52 7.25
N VAL A 342 2.90 -22.44 6.57
CA VAL A 342 1.48 -22.80 6.86
C VAL A 342 1.36 -23.69 8.09
N GLN A 343 2.42 -24.40 8.48
CA GLN A 343 2.42 -25.29 9.66
C GLN A 343 2.60 -24.54 11.00
N GLN A 344 2.96 -23.25 10.97
CA GLN A 344 3.14 -22.40 12.17
C GLN A 344 1.82 -21.87 12.70
#